data_AF-A0A2T6SVI8-F1
#
_entry.id   AF-A0A2T6SVI8-F1
#
_cell.length_a   1.000
_cell.length_b   1.000
_cell.length_c   1.000
_cell.angle_alpha   90.00
_cell.angle_beta   90.00
_cell.angle_gamma   90.00
#
_symmetry.space_group_name_H-M   'P 1'
#
loop_
_entity.id
_entity.type
_entity.pdbx_description
1 polymer ?
#
loop_
_entity_poly.entity_id
_entity_poly.type
_entity_poly.pdbx_seq_one_letter_code
_entity_poly.pdbx_strand_id
1 'polypeptide(L)'
;YNTDQNISGVLVQLPLPRHIDSKMILEAIDPNKDVDGFHPLNIGKLCTQKESFLPATPMGVMRLLEHYHIEIKGKDVAIIGASNIIGKPLSMLMLNAGASVSVCHILTKDISFYTKNADIVCVGVGKTDLIKASMLKKGDVVVDMGINNFNDGRIVGDVAFC
;
A
#
# COMPACT_ATOMS: atom_id res chain seq x y z
N TYR A 1 0.74 -27.34 3.32
CA TYR A 1 1.21 -26.03 3.80
C TYR A 1 0.64 -25.69 5.17
N ASN A 2 -0.66 -25.42 5.33
CA ASN A 2 -1.22 -25.03 6.64
C ASN A 2 -0.95 -26.04 7.77
N THR A 3 -1.14 -27.33 7.50
CA THR A 3 -0.96 -28.40 8.51
C THR A 3 0.50 -28.84 8.72
N ASP A 4 1.43 -28.37 7.90
CA ASP A 4 2.84 -28.78 7.97
C ASP A 4 3.57 -27.95 9.04
N GLN A 5 4.07 -28.60 10.09
CA GLN A 5 4.75 -27.93 11.20
C GLN A 5 6.13 -27.36 10.82
N ASN A 6 6.73 -27.82 9.73
CA ASN A 6 8.01 -27.28 9.24
C ASN A 6 7.83 -25.98 8.44
N ILE A 7 6.59 -25.56 8.18
CA ILE A 7 6.27 -24.38 7.37
C ILE A 7 5.71 -23.29 8.27
N SER A 8 6.50 -22.24 8.48
CA SER A 8 6.12 -21.09 9.32
C SER A 8 5.34 -20.02 8.56
N GLY A 9 5.39 -20.02 7.23
CA GLY A 9 4.76 -19.00 6.41
C GLY A 9 4.40 -19.50 5.01
N VAL A 10 3.33 -18.93 4.45
CA VAL A 10 2.85 -19.18 3.10
C VAL A 10 2.69 -17.83 2.42
N LEU A 11 3.29 -17.68 1.24
CA LEU A 11 3.20 -16.51 0.41
C LEU A 11 2.67 -16.92 -0.97
N VAL A 12 1.76 -16.10 -1.52
CA VAL A 12 1.17 -16.33 -2.84
C VAL A 12 1.53 -15.14 -3.72
N GLN A 13 2.37 -15.40 -4.73
CA GLN A 13 2.78 -14.37 -5.68
C GLN A 13 1.57 -13.88 -6.50
N LEU A 14 1.34 -12.57 -6.50
CA LEU A 14 0.32 -11.90 -7.30
C LEU A 14 0.95 -11.15 -8.50
N PRO A 15 0.20 -10.89 -9.59
CA PRO A 15 -1.18 -11.33 -9.82
C PRO A 15 -1.28 -12.80 -10.24
N LEU A 16 -2.36 -13.48 -9.85
CA LEU A 16 -2.67 -14.82 -10.36
C LEU A 16 -3.28 -14.75 -11.77
N PRO A 17 -3.24 -15.84 -12.55
CA PRO A 17 -3.99 -15.97 -13.79
C PRO A 17 -5.46 -15.54 -13.63
N ARG A 18 -6.02 -14.85 -14.63
CA ARG A 18 -7.36 -14.22 -14.54
C ARG A 18 -8.51 -15.17 -14.17
N HIS A 19 -8.36 -16.47 -14.44
CA HIS A 19 -9.38 -17.47 -14.13
C HIS A 19 -9.29 -18.02 -12.70
N ILE A 20 -8.26 -17.64 -11.93
CA ILE A 20 -8.06 -18.06 -10.54
C ILE A 20 -8.57 -16.97 -9.61
N ASP A 21 -9.47 -17.34 -8.71
CA ASP A 21 -9.95 -16.45 -7.67
C ASP A 21 -8.86 -16.24 -6.60
N SER A 22 -8.17 -15.11 -6.69
CA SER A 22 -7.12 -14.76 -5.73
C SER A 22 -7.66 -14.62 -4.30
N LYS A 23 -8.93 -14.23 -4.13
CA LYS A 23 -9.54 -14.10 -2.80
C LYS A 23 -9.66 -15.47 -2.13
N MET A 24 -10.16 -16.46 -2.87
CA MET A 24 -10.28 -17.84 -2.37
C MET A 24 -8.92 -18.40 -1.95
N ILE A 25 -7.87 -18.16 -2.74
CA ILE A 25 -6.52 -18.62 -2.42
C ILE A 25 -5.97 -17.95 -1.16
N LEU A 26 -6.10 -16.63 -1.04
CA LEU A 26 -5.62 -15.88 0.13
C LEU A 26 -6.38 -16.24 1.41
N GLU A 27 -7.69 -16.48 1.32
CA GLU A 27 -8.53 -16.92 2.45
C GLU A 27 -8.28 -18.38 2.86
N ALA A 28 -7.70 -19.20 1.99
CA ALA A 28 -7.35 -20.57 2.31
C ALA A 28 -6.05 -20.69 3.14
N ILE A 29 -5.25 -19.63 3.24
CA ILE A 29 -4.01 -19.61 4.03
C ILE A 29 -4.38 -19.49 5.51
N ASP A 30 -3.76 -20.31 6.38
CA ASP A 30 -3.90 -20.13 7.84
C ASP A 30 -3.46 -18.71 8.21
N PRO A 31 -4.30 -17.90 8.90
CA PRO A 31 -3.94 -16.53 9.28
C PRO A 31 -2.62 -16.42 10.07
N ASN A 32 -2.24 -17.48 10.80
CA ASN A 32 -0.98 -17.52 11.56
C ASN A 32 0.23 -17.92 10.70
N LYS A 33 0.02 -18.21 9.42
CA LYS A 33 1.07 -18.46 8.41
C LYS A 33 0.97 -17.50 7.23
N ASP A 34 0.03 -16.56 7.24
CA ASP A 34 -0.13 -15.52 6.22
C ASP A 34 0.92 -14.42 6.43
N VAL A 35 2.15 -14.70 6.06
CA VAL A 35 3.28 -13.78 6.22
C VAL A 35 3.20 -12.55 5.31
N ASP A 36 2.31 -12.58 4.30
CA ASP A 36 2.03 -11.45 3.42
C ASP A 36 0.91 -10.55 3.97
N GLY A 37 0.18 -11.00 5.00
CA GLY A 37 -0.77 -10.20 5.78
C GLY A 37 -2.09 -9.88 5.08
N PHE A 38 -2.43 -10.57 3.99
CA PHE A 38 -3.63 -10.27 3.20
C PHE A 38 -4.88 -11.06 3.61
N HIS A 39 -4.74 -12.03 4.52
CA HIS A 39 -5.86 -12.79 5.03
C HIS A 39 -6.85 -11.82 5.71
N PRO A 40 -8.17 -11.87 5.41
CA PRO A 40 -9.15 -10.92 5.96
C PRO A 40 -9.16 -10.83 7.49
N LEU A 41 -8.86 -11.93 8.19
CA LEU A 41 -8.69 -11.93 9.65
C LEU A 41 -7.52 -11.03 10.10
N ASN A 42 -6.38 -11.07 9.40
CA ASN A 42 -5.21 -10.23 9.72
C ASN A 42 -5.51 -8.76 9.38
N ILE A 43 -6.19 -8.49 8.27
CA ILE A 43 -6.68 -7.13 7.96
C ILE A 43 -7.67 -6.62 9.01
N GLY A 44 -8.60 -7.45 9.48
CA GLY A 44 -9.54 -7.08 10.55
C GLY A 44 -8.83 -6.81 11.88
N LYS A 45 -7.79 -7.59 12.19
CA LYS A 45 -6.93 -7.35 13.36
C LYS A 45 -6.17 -6.02 13.22
N LEU A 46 -5.60 -5.70 12.05
CA LEU A 46 -5.02 -4.39 11.76
C LEU A 46 -6.02 -3.24 12.01
N CYS A 47 -7.24 -3.34 11.50
CA CYS A 47 -8.28 -2.32 11.71
C CYS A 47 -8.66 -2.13 13.19
N THR A 48 -8.52 -3.18 14.00
CA THR A 48 -8.83 -3.16 15.44
C THR A 48 -7.58 -3.04 16.32
N GLN A 49 -6.42 -2.74 15.72
CA GLN A 49 -5.12 -2.62 16.39
C GLN A 49 -4.75 -3.85 17.24
N LYS A 50 -5.14 -5.04 16.77
CA LYS A 50 -4.73 -6.32 17.35
C LYS A 50 -3.50 -6.87 16.62
N GLU A 51 -2.69 -7.64 17.35
CA GLU A 51 -1.51 -8.28 16.80
C GLU A 51 -1.87 -9.27 15.68
N SER A 52 -1.21 -9.11 14.53
CA SER A 52 -1.34 -9.98 13.35
C SER A 52 -0.12 -9.83 12.45
N PHE A 53 -0.03 -10.68 11.43
CA PHE A 53 0.75 -10.31 10.26
C PHE A 53 0.16 -9.07 9.61
N LEU A 54 1.03 -8.24 9.05
CA LEU A 54 0.68 -6.97 8.45
C LEU A 54 1.15 -6.99 6.99
N PRO A 55 0.38 -6.39 6.07
CA PRO A 55 0.73 -6.28 4.66
C PRO A 55 2.16 -5.78 4.42
N ALA A 56 2.94 -6.58 3.69
CA ALA A 56 4.38 -6.36 3.55
C ALA A 56 4.73 -5.00 2.95
N THR A 57 4.15 -4.63 1.80
CA THR A 57 4.40 -3.33 1.15
C THR A 57 3.98 -2.15 2.04
N PRO A 58 2.74 -2.11 2.58
CA PRO A 58 2.35 -1.07 3.53
C PRO A 58 3.27 -0.94 4.75
N MET A 59 3.68 -2.06 5.35
CA MET A 59 4.64 -2.03 6.46
C MET A 59 6.03 -1.54 6.04
N GLY A 60 6.46 -1.89 4.83
CA GLY A 60 7.68 -1.35 4.23
C GLY A 60 7.64 0.18 4.15
N VAL A 61 6.51 0.77 3.75
CA VAL A 61 6.33 2.23 3.76
C VAL A 61 6.43 2.80 5.17
N MET A 62 5.72 2.22 6.15
CA MET A 62 5.80 2.68 7.54
C MET A 62 7.24 2.66 8.06
N ARG A 63 7.98 1.58 7.77
CA ARG A 63 9.37 1.40 8.20
C ARG A 63 10.33 2.35 7.49
N LEU A 64 10.08 2.65 6.21
CA LEU A 64 10.84 3.64 5.44
C LEU A 64 10.69 5.03 6.06
N LEU A 65 9.46 5.45 6.35
CA LEU A 65 9.19 6.75 6.97
C LEU A 65 9.84 6.86 8.36
N GLU A 66 9.73 5.81 9.16
CA GLU A 66 10.39 5.75 10.47
C GLU A 66 11.93 5.86 10.35
N HIS A 67 12.53 5.13 9.41
CA HIS A 67 13.98 5.15 9.18
C HIS A 67 14.49 6.55 8.83
N TYR A 68 13.74 7.30 8.03
CA TYR A 68 14.06 8.69 7.66
C TYR A 68 13.57 9.73 8.68
N HIS A 69 13.07 9.30 9.84
CA HIS A 69 12.54 10.18 10.89
C HIS A 69 11.41 11.11 10.41
N ILE A 70 10.58 10.63 9.49
CA ILE A 70 9.42 11.37 9.00
C ILE A 70 8.25 11.09 9.95
N GLU A 71 7.82 12.13 10.66
CA GLU A 71 6.68 12.04 11.58
C GLU A 71 5.37 11.88 10.82
N ILE A 72 4.61 10.83 11.14
CA ILE A 72 3.28 10.55 10.56
C ILE A 72 2.15 11.18 11.39
N LYS A 73 2.34 11.26 12.71
CA LYS A 73 1.30 11.73 13.64
C LYS A 73 0.91 13.18 13.33
N GLY A 74 -0.39 13.41 13.19
CA GLY A 74 -0.95 14.73 12.90
C GLY A 74 -0.75 15.22 11.46
N LYS A 75 -0.18 14.41 10.57
CA LYS A 75 -0.01 14.75 9.15
C LYS A 75 -1.25 14.43 8.33
N ASP A 76 -1.45 15.21 7.28
CA ASP A 76 -2.41 14.90 6.22
C ASP A 76 -1.76 13.97 5.19
N VAL A 77 -2.36 12.80 4.95
CA VAL A 77 -1.83 11.78 4.04
C VAL A 77 -2.81 11.53 2.90
N ALA A 78 -2.33 11.64 1.66
CA ALA A 78 -3.06 11.23 0.46
C ALA A 78 -2.54 9.88 -0.03
N ILE A 79 -3.40 8.88 -0.03
CA ILE A 79 -3.11 7.55 -0.59
C ILE A 79 -3.82 7.44 -1.94
N ILE A 80 -3.06 7.29 -3.00
CA ILE A 80 -3.55 7.16 -4.36
C ILE A 80 -3.52 5.67 -4.74
N GLY A 81 -4.71 5.08 -4.78
CA GLY A 81 -4.92 3.65 -4.95
C GLY A 81 -5.66 3.06 -3.76
N ALA A 82 -6.67 2.23 -4.03
CA ALA A 82 -7.51 1.59 -3.02
C ALA A 82 -7.52 0.06 -3.16
N SER A 83 -6.39 -0.53 -3.58
CA SER A 83 -6.23 -1.98 -3.66
C SER A 83 -6.29 -2.62 -2.27
N ASN A 84 -6.67 -3.90 -2.22
CA ASN A 84 -6.74 -4.65 -0.96
C ASN A 84 -5.34 -4.99 -0.40
N ILE A 85 -4.30 -4.89 -1.23
CA ILE A 85 -2.92 -5.30 -0.87
C ILE A 85 -2.00 -4.13 -0.54
N ILE A 86 -2.30 -2.92 -1.01
CA ILE A 86 -1.47 -1.73 -0.77
C ILE A 86 -2.31 -0.60 -0.16
N GLY A 87 -3.23 -0.03 -0.93
CA GLY A 87 -3.87 1.25 -0.57
C GLY A 87 -4.71 1.21 0.71
N LYS A 88 -5.64 0.25 0.80
CA LYS A 88 -6.50 0.08 1.99
C LYS A 88 -5.72 -0.29 3.25
N PRO A 89 -4.79 -1.26 3.23
CA PRO A 89 -4.02 -1.55 4.44
C PRO A 89 -3.07 -0.42 4.84
N LEU A 90 -2.44 0.27 3.88
CA LEU A 90 -1.62 1.44 4.18
C LEU A 90 -2.44 2.56 4.82
N SER A 91 -3.69 2.77 4.40
CA SER A 91 -4.55 3.78 5.01
C SER A 91 -4.86 3.47 6.48
N MET A 92 -5.08 2.20 6.82
CA MET A 92 -5.30 1.79 8.20
C MET A 92 -4.03 1.91 9.05
N LEU A 93 -2.86 1.57 8.51
CA LEU A 93 -1.58 1.74 9.23
C LEU A 93 -1.29 3.22 9.52
N MET A 94 -1.46 4.10 8.52
CA MET A 94 -1.26 5.54 8.68
C MET A 94 -2.28 6.15 9.66
N LEU A 95 -3.54 5.72 9.58
CA LEU A 95 -4.58 6.14 10.52
C LEU A 95 -4.24 5.72 11.96
N ASN A 96 -3.82 4.46 12.16
CA ASN A 96 -3.39 3.95 13.46
C ASN A 96 -2.14 4.67 14.00
N ALA A 97 -1.28 5.16 13.12
CA ALA A 97 -0.12 5.99 13.47
C ALA A 97 -0.49 7.47 13.77
N GLY A 98 -1.77 7.83 13.65
CA GLY A 98 -2.30 9.15 14.01
C GLY A 98 -2.32 10.18 12.88
N ALA A 99 -2.25 9.75 11.62
CA ALA A 99 -2.47 10.63 10.47
C ALA A 99 -3.96 10.84 10.16
N SER A 100 -4.26 11.97 9.53
CA SER A 100 -5.52 12.19 8.80
C SER A 100 -5.36 11.64 7.38
N VAL A 101 -6.20 10.68 6.97
CA VAL A 101 -5.96 9.93 5.72
C VAL A 101 -7.08 10.14 4.70
N SER A 102 -6.71 10.54 3.48
CA SER A 102 -7.58 10.57 2.30
C SER A 102 -7.21 9.46 1.33
N VAL A 103 -8.16 8.59 1.01
CA VAL A 103 -7.96 7.48 0.05
C VAL A 103 -8.61 7.82 -1.29
N CYS A 104 -7.79 7.95 -2.33
CA CYS A 104 -8.22 8.21 -3.70
C CYS A 104 -8.24 6.92 -4.54
N HIS A 105 -9.12 6.88 -5.53
CA HIS A 105 -9.28 5.76 -6.45
C HIS A 105 -9.72 6.25 -7.84
N ILE A 106 -9.97 5.32 -8.77
CA ILE A 106 -10.31 5.63 -10.16
C ILE A 106 -11.59 6.48 -10.34
N LEU A 107 -12.44 6.58 -9.32
CA LEU A 107 -13.67 7.40 -9.36
C LEU A 107 -13.50 8.75 -8.63
N THR A 108 -12.33 9.01 -8.05
CA THR A 108 -12.02 10.31 -7.43
C THR A 108 -11.98 11.38 -8.52
N LYS A 109 -12.84 12.40 -8.42
CA LYS A 109 -13.02 13.44 -9.44
C LYS A 109 -11.76 14.29 -9.66
N ASP A 110 -11.13 14.70 -8.57
CA ASP A 110 -9.92 15.51 -8.59
C ASP A 110 -8.92 14.97 -7.57
N ILE A 111 -7.98 14.16 -8.04
CA ILE A 111 -6.89 13.65 -7.20
C ILE A 111 -5.90 14.75 -6.81
N SER A 112 -5.78 15.82 -7.61
CA SER A 112 -4.86 16.92 -7.31
C SER A 112 -5.31 17.72 -6.08
N PHE A 113 -6.62 17.78 -5.81
CA PHE A 113 -7.13 18.37 -4.58
C PHE A 113 -6.52 17.68 -3.35
N TYR A 114 -6.50 16.35 -3.32
CA TYR A 114 -5.98 15.62 -2.17
C TYR A 114 -4.46 15.69 -2.08
N THR A 115 -3.75 15.49 -3.20
CA THR A 115 -2.28 15.50 -3.19
C THR A 115 -1.70 16.86 -2.85
N LYS A 116 -2.32 17.96 -3.30
CA LYS A 116 -1.87 19.32 -2.96
C LYS A 116 -2.12 19.71 -1.50
N ASN A 117 -3.05 19.04 -0.82
CA ASN A 117 -3.34 19.34 0.58
C ASN A 117 -2.59 18.40 1.54
N ALA A 118 -2.06 17.27 1.07
CA ALA A 118 -1.34 16.31 1.91
C ALA A 118 0.10 16.75 2.23
N ASP A 119 0.61 16.34 3.38
CA ASP A 119 2.04 16.42 3.74
C ASP A 119 2.81 15.20 3.23
N ILE A 120 2.12 14.05 3.13
CA ILE A 120 2.66 12.79 2.62
C ILE A 120 1.75 12.26 1.50
N VAL A 121 2.33 12.01 0.33
CA VAL A 121 1.62 11.40 -0.80
C VAL A 121 2.17 10.00 -1.03
N CYS A 122 1.32 8.99 -0.90
CA CYS A 122 1.65 7.59 -1.21
C CYS A 122 0.90 7.18 -2.48
N VAL A 123 1.60 6.66 -3.49
CA VAL A 123 0.97 6.19 -4.75
C VAL A 123 1.44 4.80 -5.12
N GLY A 124 0.53 3.94 -5.55
CA GLY A 124 0.83 2.57 -5.97
C GLY A 124 -0.33 1.97 -6.76
N VAL A 125 -0.49 2.43 -7.99
CA VAL A 125 -1.57 2.07 -8.91
C VAL A 125 -1.08 1.44 -10.22
N GLY A 126 0.23 1.48 -10.51
CA GLY A 126 0.79 0.91 -11.73
C GLY A 126 0.39 1.71 -12.97
N LYS A 127 0.48 3.04 -12.87
CA LYS A 127 0.20 3.97 -13.95
C LYS A 127 1.25 5.08 -13.95
N THR A 128 2.13 5.03 -14.95
CA THR A 128 3.18 6.01 -15.19
C THR A 128 2.62 7.42 -15.32
N ASP A 129 3.37 8.40 -14.79
CA ASP A 129 3.08 9.84 -14.87
C ASP A 129 1.67 10.24 -14.37
N LEU A 130 1.07 9.43 -13.50
CA LEU A 130 -0.22 9.75 -12.91
C LEU A 130 -0.11 10.97 -12.00
N ILE A 131 0.90 10.98 -11.13
CA ILE A 131 1.18 12.10 -10.23
C ILE A 131 2.22 13.01 -10.87
N LYS A 132 1.81 14.23 -11.19
CA LYS A 132 2.68 15.23 -11.80
C LYS A 132 3.23 16.18 -10.73
N ALA A 133 4.38 16.79 -11.00
CA ALA A 133 4.99 17.80 -10.12
C ALA A 133 4.01 18.94 -9.76
N SER A 134 3.14 19.35 -10.69
CA SER A 134 2.11 20.39 -10.45
C SER A 134 1.02 19.99 -9.44
N MET A 135 0.99 18.73 -9.02
CA MET A 135 0.03 18.17 -8.06
C MET A 135 0.62 18.03 -6.65
N LEU A 136 1.89 18.39 -6.47
CA LEU A 136 2.63 18.29 -5.21
C LEU A 136 3.01 19.69 -4.72
N LYS A 137 3.16 19.86 -3.41
CA LYS A 137 3.75 21.04 -2.79
C LYS A 137 5.26 20.86 -2.65
N LYS A 138 5.96 21.99 -2.52
CA LYS A 138 7.38 21.98 -2.18
C LYS A 138 7.55 21.46 -0.74
N GLY A 139 8.38 20.44 -0.58
CA GLY A 139 8.66 19.83 0.73
C GLY A 139 7.78 18.62 1.07
N ASP A 140 6.89 18.20 0.16
CA ASP A 140 6.11 16.97 0.35
C ASP A 140 7.02 15.74 0.45
N VAL A 141 6.62 14.81 1.30
CA VAL A 141 7.16 13.45 1.28
C VAL A 141 6.34 12.65 0.27
N VAL A 142 7.00 12.08 -0.73
CA VAL A 142 6.34 11.26 -1.76
C VAL A 142 6.89 9.85 -1.68
N VAL A 143 6.00 8.88 -1.52
CA VAL A 143 6.31 7.45 -1.54
C VAL A 143 5.67 6.82 -2.78
N ASP A 144 6.51 6.54 -3.78
CA ASP A 144 6.10 5.89 -5.02
C ASP A 144 6.36 4.38 -4.94
N MET A 145 5.28 3.62 -4.88
CA MET A 145 5.27 2.15 -4.84
C MET A 145 4.97 1.56 -6.23
N GLY A 146 4.81 2.41 -7.26
CA GLY A 146 4.62 1.98 -8.63
C GLY A 146 5.89 1.35 -9.20
N ILE A 147 5.72 0.23 -9.91
CA ILE A 147 6.81 -0.40 -10.66
C ILE A 147 6.28 -0.69 -12.06
N ASN A 148 6.64 0.17 -13.01
CA ASN A 148 6.20 0.11 -14.38
C ASN A 148 7.39 -0.19 -15.30
N ASN A 149 7.35 -1.32 -16.00
CA ASN A 149 8.40 -1.74 -16.93
C ASN A 149 8.10 -1.25 -18.35
N PHE A 150 9.09 -0.62 -18.99
CA PHE A 150 9.05 -0.29 -20.42
C PHE A 150 9.77 -1.34 -21.26
N ASN A 151 9.41 -1.40 -22.55
CA ASN A 151 10.03 -2.30 -23.51
C ASN A 151 11.53 -2.00 -23.75
N ASP A 152 11.98 -0.78 -23.43
CA ASP A 152 13.38 -0.37 -23.51
C ASP A 152 14.18 -0.69 -22.24
N GLY A 153 13.59 -1.41 -21.27
CA GLY A 153 14.22 -1.83 -20.03
C GLY A 153 14.17 -0.79 -18.90
N ARG A 154 13.61 0.39 -19.13
CA ARG A 154 13.40 1.38 -18.05
C ARG A 154 12.34 0.88 -17.06
N ILE A 155 12.58 1.14 -15.79
CA ILE A 155 11.63 0.96 -14.70
C ILE A 155 11.32 2.33 -14.12
N VAL A 156 10.05 2.70 -14.09
CA VAL A 156 9.61 3.98 -13.52
C VAL A 156 8.45 3.77 -12.55
N GLY A 157 8.26 4.73 -11.66
CA GLY A 157 7.12 4.75 -10.75
C GLY A 157 5.85 5.34 -11.36
N ASP A 158 4.89 5.64 -10.51
CA ASP A 158 3.62 6.29 -10.87
C ASP A 158 3.70 7.82 -10.83
N VAL A 159 4.75 8.36 -10.23
CA VAL A 159 5.07 9.79 -10.19
C VAL A 159 5.97 10.13 -11.38
N ALA A 160 5.65 11.23 -12.06
CA ALA A 160 6.51 11.81 -13.08
C ALA A 160 7.75 12.43 -12.40
N PHE A 161 8.78 11.59 -12.20
CA PHE A 161 10.08 11.99 -11.68
C PHE A 161 11.00 12.30 -12.85
N CYS A 162 11.39 13.57 -12.99
CA CYS A 162 12.25 14.07 -14.06
C CYS A 162 13.68 14.24 -13.56
#